data_AF-A0A0V8I4I4-F1
#
_entry.id   AF-A0A0V8I4I4-F1
#
_cell.length_a   1.000
_cell.length_b   1.000
_cell.length_c   1.000
_cell.angle_alpha   90.00
_cell.angle_beta   90.00
_cell.angle_gamma   90.00
#
_symmetry.space_group_name_H-M   'P 1'
#
loop_
_entity.id
_entity.type
_entity.pdbx_description
1 polymer ?
#
loop_
_entity_poly.entity_id
_entity_poly.type
_entity_poly.pdbx_seq_one_letter_code
_entity_poly.pdbx_strand_id
1 'polypeptide(L)'
;MRRSPGWPDAPPGAPVKVRPVQHRRGHRVPNATAVVARFHPVVAAVLLFLWNLPRNFLIVLLKAYRKVVSPLYGQVCRFFPSCSAYALEAVTVHGAVKGTWLAVRRLGRCHPWNAGGVDHVPAGHREWPANRTPTIVVLNNPDKYLVARTDEEGRSAA
;
A
#
# COMPACT_ATOMS: atom_id res chain seq x y z
N MET A 1 -30.93 16.92 -17.43
CA MET A 1 -30.85 16.60 -15.98
C MET A 1 -30.83 15.07 -15.82
N ARG A 2 -29.65 14.43 -15.82
CA ARG A 2 -29.53 12.98 -15.56
C ARG A 2 -29.16 12.78 -14.10
N ARG A 3 -30.05 12.10 -13.36
CA ARG A 3 -29.83 11.64 -11.99
C ARG A 3 -28.61 10.72 -11.98
N SER A 4 -27.67 11.00 -11.09
CA SER A 4 -26.54 10.13 -10.74
C SER A 4 -27.06 8.75 -10.33
N PRO A 5 -26.38 7.63 -10.67
CA PRO A 5 -26.68 6.34 -10.09
C PRO A 5 -26.46 6.43 -8.58
N GLY A 6 -27.52 6.25 -7.81
CA GLY A 6 -27.50 6.27 -6.35
C GLY A 6 -26.49 5.25 -5.84
N TRP A 7 -25.58 5.71 -4.98
CA TRP A 7 -24.97 4.84 -4.01
C TRP A 7 -26.11 4.25 -3.17
N PRO A 8 -26.21 2.93 -2.96
CA PRO A 8 -27.18 2.41 -2.04
C PRO A 8 -26.86 2.98 -0.65
N ASP A 9 -27.82 3.71 -0.09
CA ASP A 9 -27.80 4.17 1.29
C ASP A 9 -27.70 2.93 2.18
N ALA A 10 -26.48 2.60 2.64
CA ALA A 10 -26.30 1.56 3.63
C ALA A 10 -27.02 2.02 4.91
N PRO A 11 -27.91 1.19 5.49
CA PRO A 11 -28.66 1.60 6.67
C PRO A 11 -27.68 1.88 7.82
N PRO A 12 -27.93 2.93 8.63
CA PRO A 12 -27.12 3.22 9.80
C PRO A 12 -27.19 2.01 10.75
N GLY A 13 -26.07 1.30 10.89
CA GLY A 13 -25.95 0.12 11.75
C GLY A 13 -25.82 -1.23 11.04
N ALA A 14 -25.76 -1.29 9.71
CA ALA A 14 -25.36 -2.54 9.05
C ALA A 14 -23.91 -2.88 9.42
N PRO A 15 -23.63 -4.06 10.02
CA PRO A 15 -22.26 -4.46 10.31
C PRO A 15 -21.52 -4.61 8.99
N VAL A 16 -20.55 -3.73 8.74
CA VAL A 16 -19.59 -3.91 7.65
C VAL A 16 -18.94 -5.26 7.90
N LYS A 17 -19.16 -6.23 7.01
CA LYS A 17 -18.47 -7.52 7.04
C LYS A 17 -17.01 -7.29 6.69
N VAL A 18 -16.25 -6.82 7.66
CA VAL A 18 -14.79 -6.77 7.59
C VAL A 18 -14.34 -8.22 7.59
N ARG A 19 -13.81 -8.68 6.45
CA ARG A 19 -13.13 -9.98 6.44
C ARG A 19 -11.99 -9.88 7.46
N PRO A 20 -11.88 -10.82 8.41
CA PRO A 20 -10.78 -10.79 9.37
C PRO A 20 -9.48 -10.69 8.59
N VAL A 21 -8.60 -9.78 9.01
CA VAL A 21 -7.22 -9.76 8.53
C VAL A 21 -6.69 -11.16 8.75
N GLN A 22 -6.56 -11.93 7.68
CA GLN A 22 -5.95 -13.23 7.74
C GLN A 22 -4.49 -12.98 8.09
N HIS A 23 -4.17 -13.03 9.37
CA HIS A 23 -2.83 -13.34 9.84
C HIS A 23 -2.52 -14.74 9.33
N ARG A 24 -2.05 -14.83 8.08
CA ARG A 24 -1.37 -16.03 7.65
C ARG A 24 -0.21 -16.18 8.61
N ARG A 25 -0.17 -17.31 9.32
CA ARG A 25 0.99 -17.73 10.10
C ARG A 25 2.21 -17.45 9.22
N GLY A 26 3.03 -16.49 9.65
CA GLY A 26 4.15 -15.99 8.87
C GLY A 26 4.91 -17.18 8.32
N HIS A 27 5.11 -17.20 7.00
CA HIS A 27 6.02 -18.17 6.42
C HIS A 27 7.35 -17.97 7.13
N ARG A 28 7.73 -18.98 7.92
CA ARG A 28 9.05 -19.12 8.52
C ARG A 28 10.02 -18.87 7.37
N VAL A 29 10.67 -17.70 7.35
CA VAL A 29 11.71 -17.42 6.34
C VAL A 29 12.72 -18.55 6.48
N PRO A 30 12.80 -19.49 5.52
CA PRO A 30 13.81 -20.52 5.62
C PRO A 30 15.14 -19.77 5.65
N ASN A 31 15.94 -20.03 6.68
CA ASN A 31 17.22 -19.40 6.86
C ASN A 31 17.97 -19.52 5.53
N ALA A 32 18.16 -18.38 4.86
CA ALA A 32 18.81 -18.30 3.54
C ALA A 32 20.25 -18.84 3.56
N THR A 33 20.73 -19.25 4.73
CA THR A 33 22.01 -19.88 4.99
C THR A 33 22.18 -21.27 4.40
N ALA A 34 21.12 -22.01 4.06
CA ALA A 34 21.28 -23.40 3.61
C ALA A 34 21.57 -23.59 2.11
N VAL A 35 21.22 -22.61 1.24
CA VAL A 35 21.38 -22.77 -0.23
C VAL A 35 22.56 -21.94 -0.78
N VAL A 36 23.02 -20.91 -0.06
CA VAL A 36 24.09 -20.00 -0.54
C VAL A 36 25.49 -20.48 -0.16
N ALA A 37 25.66 -21.75 0.23
CA ALA A 37 26.96 -22.31 0.62
C ALA A 37 27.99 -22.43 -0.53
N ARG A 38 27.78 -21.83 -1.71
CA ARG A 38 28.71 -21.87 -2.85
C ARG A 38 28.91 -20.56 -3.63
N PHE A 39 28.61 -19.40 -3.04
CA PHE A 39 29.04 -18.11 -3.59
C PHE A 39 29.61 -17.20 -2.50
N HIS A 40 30.69 -16.48 -2.82
CA HIS A 40 31.40 -15.59 -1.89
C HIS A 40 30.38 -14.62 -1.23
N PRO A 41 30.33 -14.52 0.11
CA PRO A 41 29.28 -13.77 0.83
C PRO A 41 29.16 -12.31 0.39
N VAL A 42 30.25 -11.75 -0.14
CA VAL A 42 30.33 -10.40 -0.74
C VAL A 42 29.52 -10.29 -2.04
N VAL A 43 29.57 -11.28 -2.93
CA VAL A 43 28.82 -11.25 -4.21
C VAL A 43 27.32 -11.36 -3.95
N ALA A 44 26.91 -12.24 -3.04
CA ALA A 44 25.51 -12.34 -2.61
C ALA A 44 25.02 -11.05 -1.93
N ALA A 45 25.84 -10.43 -1.08
CA ALA A 45 25.52 -9.15 -0.46
C ALA A 45 25.41 -8.01 -1.47
N VAL A 46 26.32 -7.93 -2.45
CA VAL A 46 26.30 -6.93 -3.53
C VAL A 46 25.08 -7.11 -4.43
N LEU A 47 24.74 -8.35 -4.81
CA LEU A 47 23.55 -8.63 -5.61
C LEU A 47 22.25 -8.29 -4.87
N LEU A 48 22.13 -8.64 -3.58
CA LEU A 48 20.98 -8.24 -2.77
C LEU A 48 20.91 -6.71 -2.57
N PHE A 49 22.05 -6.04 -2.46
CA PHE A 49 22.12 -4.59 -2.36
C PHE A 49 21.64 -3.93 -3.67
N LEU A 50 22.18 -4.35 -4.81
CA LEU A 50 21.78 -3.88 -6.14
C LEU A 50 20.29 -4.18 -6.44
N TRP A 51 19.77 -5.29 -5.96
CA TRP A 51 18.35 -5.66 -6.12
C TRP A 51 17.40 -4.77 -5.30
N ASN A 52 17.85 -4.27 -4.15
CA ASN A 52 17.04 -3.41 -3.27
C ASN A 52 17.23 -1.91 -3.53
N LEU A 53 18.34 -1.53 -4.15
CA LEU A 53 18.68 -0.16 -4.55
C LEU A 53 17.56 0.56 -5.34
N PRO A 54 16.97 -0.02 -6.40
CA PRO A 54 15.94 0.67 -7.18
C PRO A 54 14.68 0.93 -6.35
N ARG A 55 14.28 0.00 -5.47
CA ARG A 55 13.09 0.18 -4.62
C ARG A 55 13.26 1.38 -3.69
N ASN A 56 14.39 1.48 -3.02
CA ASN A 56 14.66 2.56 -2.08
C ASN A 56 14.77 3.91 -2.80
N PHE A 57 15.44 3.92 -3.97
CA PHE A 57 15.52 5.11 -4.81
C PHE A 57 14.13 5.61 -5.23
N LEU A 58 13.26 4.72 -5.74
CA LEU A 58 11.89 5.09 -6.13
C LEU A 58 11.08 5.63 -4.95
N ILE A 59 11.22 5.05 -3.76
CA ILE A 59 10.52 5.53 -2.55
C ILE A 59 10.96 6.94 -2.19
N VAL A 60 12.26 7.23 -2.22
CA VAL A 60 12.79 8.57 -1.94
C VAL A 60 12.31 9.56 -2.98
N LEU A 61 12.37 9.20 -4.26
CA LEU A 61 11.89 10.04 -5.36
C LEU A 61 10.40 10.36 -5.22
N LEU A 62 9.55 9.37 -4.95
CA LEU A 62 8.12 9.55 -4.74
C LEU A 62 7.80 10.42 -3.52
N LYS A 63 8.57 10.27 -2.43
CA LYS A 63 8.43 11.13 -1.24
C LYS A 63 8.83 12.57 -1.54
N ALA A 64 9.96 12.78 -2.22
CA ALA A 64 10.42 14.11 -2.62
C ALA A 64 9.42 14.79 -3.57
N TYR A 65 8.93 14.05 -4.58
CA TYR A 65 7.89 14.50 -5.50
C TYR A 65 6.64 14.94 -4.73
N ARG A 66 6.16 14.15 -3.77
CA ARG A 66 4.99 14.53 -2.97
C ARG A 66 5.25 15.76 -2.10
N LYS A 67 6.44 15.92 -1.53
CA LYS A 67 6.74 17.08 -0.68
C LYS A 67 6.82 18.38 -1.49
N VAL A 68 7.34 18.33 -2.71
CA VAL A 68 7.60 19.50 -3.55
C VAL A 68 6.43 19.80 -4.49
N VAL A 69 5.88 18.78 -5.14
CA VAL A 69 4.88 18.93 -6.21
C VAL A 69 3.46 18.87 -5.68
N SER A 70 3.17 18.09 -4.63
CA SER A 70 1.80 17.99 -4.09
C SER A 70 1.21 19.32 -3.62
N PRO A 71 1.97 20.25 -3.01
CA PRO A 71 1.45 21.57 -2.64
C PRO A 71 1.09 22.44 -3.86
N LEU A 72 1.76 22.23 -4.99
CA LEU A 72 1.63 23.04 -6.20
C LEU A 72 0.54 22.52 -7.15
N TYR A 73 0.28 21.21 -7.15
CA TYR A 73 -0.57 20.56 -8.16
C TYR A 73 -1.98 20.17 -7.68
N GLY A 74 -2.25 20.20 -6.38
CA GLY A 74 -3.60 19.91 -5.83
C GLY A 74 -4.10 18.47 -6.03
N GLN A 75 -5.40 18.26 -5.78
CA GLN A 75 -6.09 16.95 -5.85
C GLN A 75 -6.66 16.69 -7.26
N VAL A 76 -5.79 16.49 -8.26
CA VAL A 76 -6.20 16.24 -9.66
C VAL A 76 -6.58 14.76 -9.90
N CYS A 77 -6.20 13.88 -8.97
CA CYS A 77 -6.43 12.45 -9.12
C CYS A 77 -7.92 12.11 -9.03
N ARG A 78 -8.41 11.37 -10.03
CA ARG A 78 -9.80 10.90 -10.08
C ARG A 78 -10.09 9.77 -9.08
N PHE A 79 -9.05 9.08 -8.65
CA PHE A 79 -9.17 7.97 -7.71
C PHE A 79 -8.57 8.30 -6.34
N PHE A 80 -9.14 7.68 -5.31
CA PHE A 80 -8.62 7.68 -3.94
C PHE A 80 -7.97 6.32 -3.62
N PRO A 81 -6.80 6.26 -2.96
CA PRO A 81 -5.86 7.36 -2.71
C PRO A 81 -5.30 7.93 -4.03
N SER A 82 -4.69 9.12 -3.98
CA SER A 82 -4.10 9.78 -5.16
C SER A 82 -3.05 8.90 -5.86
N CYS A 83 -2.83 9.09 -7.16
CA CYS A 83 -1.91 8.26 -7.95
C CYS A 83 -0.48 8.20 -7.36
N SER A 84 0.01 9.32 -6.82
CA SER A 84 1.33 9.39 -6.16
C SER A 84 1.35 8.68 -4.80
N ALA A 85 0.25 8.74 -4.05
CA ALA A 85 0.10 8.01 -2.79
C ALA A 85 -0.02 6.51 -3.02
N TYR A 86 -0.77 6.10 -4.05
CA TYR A 86 -0.85 4.72 -4.50
C TYR A 86 0.50 4.20 -5.00
N ALA A 87 1.22 4.97 -5.80
CA ALA A 87 2.54 4.58 -6.29
C ALA A 87 3.52 4.34 -5.13
N LEU A 88 3.54 5.23 -4.15
CA LEU A 88 4.38 5.08 -2.96
C LEU A 88 4.02 3.84 -2.14
N GLU A 89 2.72 3.59 -1.92
CA GLU A 89 2.26 2.38 -1.24
C GLU A 89 2.57 1.11 -2.05
N ALA A 90 2.33 1.10 -3.35
CA ALA A 90 2.56 -0.04 -4.23
C ALA A 90 4.03 -0.45 -4.27
N VAL A 91 4.96 0.51 -4.36
CA VAL A 91 6.41 0.23 -4.30
C VAL A 91 6.83 -0.21 -2.89
N THR A 92 6.19 0.31 -1.85
CA THR A 92 6.45 -0.10 -0.45
C THR A 92 6.02 -1.55 -0.21
N VAL A 93 4.86 -1.95 -0.72
CA VAL A 93 4.22 -3.27 -0.51
C VAL A 93 4.72 -4.34 -1.46
N HIS A 94 4.84 -4.04 -2.75
CA HIS A 94 5.17 -5.03 -3.79
C HIS A 94 6.62 -4.94 -4.30
N GLY A 95 7.38 -3.93 -3.89
CA GLY A 95 8.74 -3.68 -4.37
C GLY A 95 8.79 -2.88 -5.68
N ALA A 96 10.00 -2.65 -6.21
CA ALA A 96 10.20 -1.74 -7.36
C ALA A 96 9.45 -2.19 -8.62
N VAL A 97 9.63 -3.44 -9.05
CA VAL A 97 9.09 -3.91 -10.33
C VAL A 97 7.56 -3.96 -10.31
N LYS A 98 6.99 -4.81 -9.43
CA LYS A 98 5.54 -4.99 -9.35
C LYS A 98 4.82 -3.72 -8.85
N GLY A 99 5.44 -2.97 -7.94
CA GLY A 99 4.90 -1.70 -7.47
C GLY A 99 4.83 -0.64 -8.57
N THR A 100 5.87 -0.52 -9.39
CA THR A 100 5.89 0.40 -10.53
C THR A 100 4.87 -0.01 -11.59
N TRP A 101 4.76 -1.30 -11.90
CA TRP A 101 3.77 -1.79 -12.87
C TRP A 101 2.33 -1.46 -12.43
N LEU A 102 2.00 -1.69 -11.15
CA LEU A 102 0.69 -1.31 -10.60
C LEU A 102 0.46 0.21 -10.68
N ALA A 103 1.47 1.01 -10.33
CA ALA A 103 1.40 2.46 -10.37
C ALA A 103 1.14 2.99 -11.80
N VAL A 104 1.90 2.51 -12.78
CA VAL A 104 1.75 2.89 -14.19
C VAL A 104 0.38 2.49 -14.73
N ARG A 105 -0.06 1.25 -14.45
CA ARG A 105 -1.39 0.78 -14.86
C ARG A 105 -2.52 1.65 -14.29
N ARG A 106 -2.37 2.15 -13.05
CA ARG A 106 -3.37 3.04 -12.44
C ARG A 106 -3.28 4.45 -13.02
N LEU A 107 -2.08 4.96 -13.26
CA LEU A 107 -1.89 6.27 -13.87
C LEU A 107 -2.53 6.35 -15.27
N GLY A 108 -2.37 5.30 -16.09
CA GLY A 108 -3.03 5.23 -17.40
C GLY A 108 -4.56 5.21 -17.34
N ARG A 109 -5.14 4.74 -16.23
CA ARG A 109 -6.60 4.81 -15.99
C ARG A 109 -7.03 6.18 -15.43
N CYS A 110 -6.12 6.96 -14.88
CA CYS A 110 -6.41 8.25 -14.26
C CYS A 110 -6.44 9.37 -15.31
N HIS A 111 -7.51 9.40 -16.11
CA HIS A 111 -7.77 10.44 -17.10
C HIS A 111 -9.15 11.10 -16.84
N PRO A 112 -9.42 12.30 -17.38
CA PRO A 112 -10.64 13.07 -17.10
C PRO A 112 -11.94 12.33 -17.42
N TRP A 113 -11.93 11.50 -18.47
CA TRP A 113 -13.08 10.67 -18.87
C TRP A 113 -13.34 9.42 -18.01
N ASN A 114 -12.54 9.18 -16.97
CA ASN A 114 -12.83 8.10 -16.03
C ASN A 114 -13.78 8.62 -14.94
N ALA A 115 -14.73 7.80 -14.49
CA ALA A 115 -15.63 8.16 -13.38
C ALA A 115 -14.85 8.31 -12.05
N GLY A 116 -13.71 7.64 -11.92
CA GLY A 116 -12.93 7.60 -10.68
C GLY A 116 -13.48 6.61 -9.67
N GLY A 117 -13.03 6.73 -8.42
CA GLY A 117 -13.48 5.88 -7.31
C GLY A 117 -12.37 5.53 -6.31
N VAL A 118 -12.66 4.60 -5.41
CA VAL A 118 -11.70 4.10 -4.43
C VAL A 118 -11.02 2.85 -4.98
N ASP A 119 -9.69 2.86 -5.11
CA ASP A 119 -8.89 1.74 -5.59
C ASP A 119 -7.65 1.62 -4.70
N HIS A 120 -7.66 0.69 -3.74
CA HIS A 120 -6.53 0.49 -2.83
C HIS A 120 -5.48 -0.42 -3.46
N VAL A 121 -4.24 -0.32 -2.97
CA VAL A 121 -3.19 -1.27 -3.38
C VAL A 121 -3.60 -2.68 -2.94
N PRO A 122 -3.52 -3.69 -3.83
CA PRO A 122 -3.81 -5.07 -3.43
C PRO A 122 -2.83 -5.52 -2.33
N ALA A 123 -3.30 -6.37 -1.42
CA ALA A 123 -2.46 -6.88 -0.34
C ALA A 123 -1.18 -7.55 -0.89
N GLY A 124 -0.03 -7.19 -0.32
CA GLY A 124 1.26 -7.81 -0.65
C GLY A 124 1.58 -9.01 0.21
N HIS A 125 2.71 -9.64 -0.06
CA HIS A 125 3.27 -10.73 0.74
C HIS A 125 4.02 -10.22 1.99
N ARG A 126 4.17 -8.91 2.13
CA ARG A 126 4.90 -8.29 3.23
C ARG A 126 3.92 -7.98 4.36
N GLU A 127 4.13 -8.64 5.49
CA GLU A 127 3.42 -8.35 6.74
C GLU A 127 4.28 -7.43 7.60
N TRP A 128 3.66 -6.44 8.22
CA TRP A 128 4.30 -5.55 9.19
C TRP A 128 3.64 -5.72 10.55
N PRO A 129 4.41 -5.74 11.65
CA PRO A 129 3.82 -5.68 12.98
C PRO A 129 3.14 -4.32 13.16
N ALA A 130 2.08 -4.26 13.98
CA ALA A 130 1.24 -3.07 14.14
C ALA A 130 2.05 -1.79 14.37
N ASN A 131 3.10 -1.86 15.19
CA ASN A 131 3.99 -0.75 15.54
C ASN A 131 5.04 -0.36 14.49
N ARG A 132 5.22 -1.12 13.40
CA ARG A 132 6.19 -0.81 12.32
C ARG A 132 5.55 -0.71 10.94
N THR A 133 4.23 -0.54 10.90
CA THR A 133 3.52 -0.33 9.64
C THR A 133 3.97 0.98 9.00
N PRO A 134 4.30 0.99 7.69
CA PRO A 134 4.66 2.23 7.01
C PRO A 134 3.51 3.22 7.06
N THR A 135 3.79 4.47 7.43
CA THR A 135 2.77 5.53 7.55
C THR A 135 1.92 5.67 6.29
N ILE A 136 2.50 5.48 5.10
CA ILE A 136 1.75 5.56 3.84
C ILE A 136 0.65 4.50 3.73
N VAL A 137 0.89 3.29 4.22
CA VAL A 137 -0.11 2.20 4.21
C VAL A 137 -1.25 2.57 5.17
N VAL A 138 -0.92 3.14 6.33
CA VAL A 138 -1.91 3.60 7.31
C VAL A 138 -2.79 4.70 6.75
N LEU A 139 -2.17 5.73 6.17
CA LEU A 139 -2.87 6.90 5.63
C LEU A 139 -3.79 6.56 4.44
N ASN A 140 -3.40 5.59 3.61
CA ASN A 140 -4.17 5.19 2.44
C ASN A 140 -5.28 4.17 2.75
N ASN A 141 -5.31 3.59 3.96
CA ASN A 141 -6.30 2.58 4.37
C ASN A 141 -6.88 2.91 5.77
N PRO A 142 -7.41 4.13 6.00
CA PRO A 142 -7.83 4.56 7.33
C PRO A 142 -8.93 3.67 7.91
N ASP A 143 -9.84 3.17 7.08
CA ASP A 143 -10.89 2.21 7.43
C ASP A 143 -10.36 0.99 8.17
N LYS A 144 -9.21 0.45 7.72
CA LYS A 144 -8.62 -0.76 8.33
C LYS A 144 -7.97 -0.48 9.67
N TYR A 145 -7.32 0.68 9.81
CA TYR A 145 -6.56 1.00 11.02
C TYR A 145 -7.38 1.68 12.10
N LEU A 146 -8.45 2.41 11.74
CA LEU A 146 -9.36 3.01 12.71
C LEU A 146 -10.22 1.94 13.39
N VAL A 147 -10.77 0.99 12.63
CA VAL A 147 -11.56 -0.13 13.17
C VAL A 147 -10.72 -0.99 14.11
N ALA A 148 -9.46 -1.28 13.75
CA ALA A 148 -8.58 -2.07 14.61
C ALA A 148 -8.35 -1.39 15.98
N ARG A 149 -8.19 -0.06 16.02
CA ARG A 149 -8.00 0.67 17.28
C ARG A 149 -9.24 0.66 18.16
N THR A 150 -10.43 0.83 17.57
CA THR A 150 -11.69 0.82 18.33
C THR A 150 -11.95 -0.54 18.97
N ASP A 151 -11.59 -1.62 18.28
CA ASP A 151 -11.74 -2.99 18.80
C ASP A 151 -10.75 -3.28 19.95
N GLU A 152 -9.52 -2.77 19.86
CA GLU A 152 -8.49 -2.90 20.91
C GLU A 152 -8.88 -2.12 22.17
N GLU A 153 -9.38 -0.89 22.01
CA GLU A 153 -9.82 -0.05 23.12
C GLU A 153 -11.07 -0.63 23.79
N GLY A 154 -12.03 -1.12 23.02
CA GLY A 154 -13.20 -1.82 23.55
C GLY A 154 -12.85 -3.08 24.35
N ARG A 155 -11.84 -3.85 23.91
CA ARG A 155 -11.35 -5.02 24.66
C ARG A 155 -10.60 -4.64 25.93
N SER A 156 -9.88 -3.52 25.93
CA SER A 156 -9.09 -3.06 27.07
C SER A 156 -9.95 -2.45 28.17
N ALA A 157 -11.16 -2.00 27.83
CA ALA A 157 -12.14 -1.41 28.76
C ALA A 157 -13.11 -2.44 29.38
N ALA A 158 -13.06 -3.71 28.95
CA ALA A 158 -13.90 -4.82 29.41
C ALA A 158 -13.14 -5.75 30.37
#